data_AF-A0AAW4XJ58-F1
#
_entry.id   AF-A0AAW4XJ58-F1
#
_cell.length_a   1.000
_cell.length_b   1.000
_cell.length_c   1.000
_cell.angle_alpha   90.00
_cell.angle_beta   90.00
_cell.angle_gamma   90.00
#
_symmetry.space_group_name_H-M   'P 1'
#
loop_
_entity.id
_entity.type
_entity.pdbx_description
1 polymer ?
#
loop_
_entity_poly.entity_id
_entity_poly.type
_entity_poly.pdbx_seq_one_letter_code
_entity_poly.pdbx_strand_id
1 'polypeptide(L)'
;MVSPSTETSTAAASDPEDALRSLVSIYVDLSFSQRELMSVYFAELVNVPDASRADLRLRQRANVEQWSSYLQAICDGLSAADARFLMYAAINLVPDLGVLLGTSAAQQQAENIHRCMLAVLLSRSGQRVDHDEDAQCTPTIGSAH
;
A
#
# COMPACT_ATOMS: atom_id res chain seq x y z
N MET A 1 -9.16 5.15 -20.50
CA MET A 1 -8.56 4.94 -19.17
C MET A 1 -8.19 3.46 -19.12
N VAL A 2 -6.90 3.15 -19.00
CA VAL A 2 -6.42 1.76 -18.93
C VAL A 2 -7.06 1.15 -17.70
N SER A 3 -8.16 0.42 -17.88
CA SER A 3 -8.31 -0.81 -17.12
C SER A 3 -7.04 -1.57 -17.43
N PRO A 4 -6.09 -1.77 -16.49
CA PRO A 4 -5.19 -2.87 -16.70
C PRO A 4 -6.13 -4.05 -16.90
N SER A 5 -6.05 -4.72 -18.04
CA SER A 5 -6.67 -6.02 -18.20
C SER A 5 -6.03 -6.90 -17.12
N THR A 6 -6.57 -6.86 -15.91
CA THR A 6 -6.27 -7.77 -14.81
C THR A 6 -6.72 -9.18 -15.16
N GLU A 7 -7.42 -9.34 -16.29
CA GLU A 7 -7.74 -10.63 -16.92
C GLU A 7 -6.48 -11.42 -17.32
N THR A 8 -5.35 -10.79 -17.67
CA THR A 8 -4.21 -11.56 -18.22
C THR A 8 -3.07 -11.84 -17.23
N SER A 9 -3.12 -11.36 -15.99
CA SER A 9 -2.03 -11.60 -15.02
C SER A 9 -2.47 -12.21 -13.68
N THR A 10 -3.71 -12.66 -13.55
CA THR A 10 -4.19 -13.30 -12.31
C THR A 10 -4.24 -14.84 -12.41
N ALA A 11 -3.96 -15.41 -13.58
CA ALA A 11 -4.06 -16.87 -13.80
C ALA A 11 -2.72 -17.64 -13.70
N ALA A 12 -1.57 -16.96 -13.53
CA ALA A 12 -0.26 -17.62 -13.60
C ALA A 12 0.74 -17.29 -12.49
N ALA A 13 0.44 -16.36 -11.57
CA ALA A 13 1.24 -16.22 -10.36
C ALA A 13 0.71 -17.22 -9.33
N SER A 14 1.32 -18.41 -9.25
CA SER A 14 1.02 -19.37 -8.18
C SER A 14 1.42 -18.86 -6.79
N ASP A 15 2.14 -17.71 -6.73
CA ASP A 15 2.63 -17.06 -5.52
C ASP A 15 2.09 -15.62 -5.38
N PRO A 16 1.37 -15.30 -4.30
CA PRO A 16 0.98 -13.93 -3.95
C PRO A 16 2.14 -12.92 -3.93
N GLU A 17 3.35 -13.34 -3.57
CA GLU A 17 4.53 -12.47 -3.54
C GLU A 17 4.94 -12.04 -4.95
N ASP A 18 4.95 -12.96 -5.91
CA ASP A 18 5.24 -12.66 -7.31
C ASP A 18 4.19 -11.71 -7.90
N ALA A 19 2.90 -11.94 -7.58
CA ALA A 19 1.83 -11.07 -8.00
C ALA A 19 2.01 -9.63 -7.45
N LEU A 20 2.41 -9.49 -6.18
CA LEU A 20 2.69 -8.20 -5.57
C LEU A 20 3.89 -7.51 -6.23
N ARG A 21 4.99 -8.23 -6.47
CA ARG A 21 6.18 -7.69 -7.13
C ARG A 21 5.88 -7.22 -8.55
N SER A 22 5.13 -8.00 -9.31
CA SER A 22 4.68 -7.63 -10.66
C SER A 22 3.82 -6.36 -10.62
N LEU A 23 2.89 -6.29 -9.67
CA LEU A 23 2.04 -5.12 -9.47
C LEU A 23 2.85 -3.85 -9.17
N VAL A 24 3.83 -3.93 -8.27
CA VAL A 24 4.71 -2.80 -7.92
C VAL A 24 5.49 -2.34 -9.15
N SER A 25 6.08 -3.26 -9.92
CA SER A 25 6.80 -2.92 -11.16
C SER A 25 5.90 -2.15 -12.13
N ILE A 26 4.72 -2.68 -12.42
CA ILE A 26 3.76 -2.06 -13.34
C ILE A 26 3.34 -0.68 -12.83
N TYR A 27 3.07 -0.55 -11.53
CA TYR A 27 2.64 0.71 -10.95
C TYR A 27 3.72 1.80 -11.02
N VAL A 28 4.98 1.46 -10.70
CA VAL A 28 6.12 2.38 -10.79
C VAL A 28 6.36 2.83 -12.23
N ASP A 29 6.33 1.91 -13.18
CA ASP A 29 6.50 2.22 -14.60
C ASP A 29 5.40 3.15 -15.12
N LEU A 30 4.14 2.86 -14.78
CA LEU A 30 3.00 3.72 -15.14
C LEU A 30 3.12 5.11 -14.52
N SER A 31 3.67 5.22 -13.32
CA SER A 31 3.81 6.50 -12.58
C SER A 31 4.70 7.50 -13.28
N PHE A 32 5.74 7.02 -13.96
CA PHE A 32 6.71 7.89 -14.60
C PHE A 32 6.54 7.95 -16.12
N SER A 33 6.02 6.90 -16.77
CA SER A 33 5.75 6.89 -18.22
C SER A 33 4.52 7.69 -18.63
N GLN A 34 3.52 7.85 -17.74
CA GLN A 34 2.24 8.50 -18.07
C GLN A 34 1.92 9.66 -17.11
N ARG A 35 2.91 10.51 -16.79
CA ARG A 35 2.81 11.55 -15.75
C ARG A 35 1.60 12.50 -15.91
N GLU A 36 1.21 12.88 -17.13
CA GLU A 36 0.02 13.72 -17.37
C GLU A 36 -1.31 13.01 -17.05
N LEU A 37 -1.36 11.68 -17.19
CA LEU A 37 -2.53 10.86 -16.84
C LEU A 37 -2.61 10.59 -15.33
N MET A 38 -1.45 10.39 -14.70
CA MET A 38 -1.34 10.17 -13.25
C MET A 38 -1.56 11.45 -12.44
N SER A 39 -1.09 12.60 -12.92
CA SER A 39 -1.28 13.88 -12.21
C SER A 39 -2.74 14.29 -12.14
N VAL A 40 -3.53 14.06 -13.19
CA VAL A 40 -4.99 14.27 -13.18
C VAL A 40 -5.65 13.26 -12.24
N TYR A 41 -5.26 11.99 -12.26
CA TYR A 41 -5.79 10.94 -11.38
C TYR A 41 -5.52 11.19 -9.88
N PHE A 42 -4.33 11.70 -9.52
CA PHE A 42 -3.97 12.07 -8.15
C PHE A 42 -4.47 13.48 -7.74
N ALA A 43 -4.54 14.45 -8.66
CA ALA A 43 -5.10 15.78 -8.38
C ALA A 43 -6.64 15.76 -8.25
N GLU A 44 -7.33 14.88 -8.98
CA GLU A 44 -8.77 14.56 -8.80
C GLU A 44 -9.10 14.05 -7.40
N LEU A 45 -8.13 13.46 -6.69
CA LEU A 45 -8.30 12.95 -5.34
C LEU A 45 -8.39 14.06 -4.28
N VAL A 46 -7.71 15.18 -4.53
CA VAL A 46 -7.64 16.30 -3.58
C VAL A 46 -8.57 17.45 -4.00
N ASN A 47 -8.93 17.63 -5.30
CA ASN A 47 -9.65 18.84 -5.70
C ASN A 47 -10.38 18.84 -7.09
N VAL A 48 -11.52 18.14 -7.30
CA VAL A 48 -12.39 18.32 -8.51
C VAL A 48 -13.90 18.13 -8.14
N PRO A 49 -14.93 18.60 -8.92
CA PRO A 49 -16.42 18.54 -8.67
C PRO A 49 -17.32 17.40 -9.28
N ASP A 50 -18.51 17.16 -8.70
CA ASP A 50 -19.14 15.87 -8.29
C ASP A 50 -19.57 14.72 -9.26
N ALA A 51 -19.80 14.90 -10.57
CA ALA A 51 -20.66 13.93 -11.29
C ALA A 51 -20.04 12.59 -11.74
N SER A 52 -18.71 12.47 -11.94
CA SER A 52 -18.04 11.24 -12.40
C SER A 52 -17.13 10.59 -11.33
N ARG A 53 -17.16 11.11 -10.10
CA ARG A 53 -16.13 10.87 -9.09
C ARG A 53 -16.41 9.67 -8.18
N ALA A 54 -17.68 9.33 -7.99
CA ALA A 54 -18.08 8.18 -7.18
C ALA A 54 -17.59 6.85 -7.77
N ASP A 55 -17.74 6.68 -9.08
CA ASP A 55 -17.31 5.47 -9.81
C ASP A 55 -15.78 5.33 -9.85
N LEU A 56 -15.06 6.45 -9.92
CA LEU A 56 -13.60 6.47 -9.85
C LEU A 56 -13.09 6.05 -8.45
N ARG A 57 -13.67 6.62 -7.39
CA ARG A 57 -13.34 6.27 -6.00
C ARG A 57 -13.69 4.83 -5.68
N LEU A 58 -14.81 4.32 -6.21
CA LEU A 58 -15.22 2.93 -6.04
C LEU A 58 -14.19 1.98 -6.67
N ARG A 59 -13.77 2.26 -7.91
CA ARG A 59 -12.73 1.46 -8.59
C ARG A 59 -11.39 1.50 -7.89
N GLN A 60 -10.98 2.68 -7.38
CA GLN A 60 -9.75 2.78 -6.60
C GLN A 60 -9.82 1.97 -5.31
N ARG A 61 -10.94 2.07 -4.58
CA ARG A 61 -11.15 1.28 -3.37
C ARG A 61 -11.14 -0.22 -3.65
N ALA A 62 -11.78 -0.65 -4.74
CA ALA A 62 -11.78 -2.06 -5.16
C ALA A 62 -10.37 -2.55 -5.50
N ASN A 63 -9.57 -1.74 -6.22
CA ASN A 63 -8.18 -2.05 -6.52
C ASN A 63 -7.36 -2.19 -5.23
N VAL A 64 -7.47 -1.23 -4.30
CA VAL A 64 -6.76 -1.29 -3.02
C VAL A 64 -7.18 -2.51 -2.22
N GLU A 65 -8.48 -2.83 -2.16
CA GLU A 65 -8.97 -4.03 -1.49
C GLU A 65 -8.40 -5.32 -2.10
N GLN A 66 -8.38 -5.43 -3.43
CA GLN A 66 -7.76 -6.54 -4.13
C GLN A 66 -6.26 -6.63 -3.83
N TRP A 67 -5.51 -5.54 -3.96
CA TRP A 67 -4.06 -5.55 -3.78
C TRP A 67 -3.66 -5.79 -2.32
N SER A 68 -4.46 -5.31 -1.36
CA SER A 68 -4.27 -5.56 0.07
C SER A 68 -4.51 -7.03 0.43
N SER A 69 -5.22 -7.80 -0.39
CA SER A 69 -5.37 -9.25 -0.19
C SER A 69 -4.06 -10.00 -0.42
N TYR A 70 -3.18 -9.53 -1.31
CA TYR A 70 -1.85 -10.10 -1.49
C TYR A 70 -1.01 -9.94 -0.22
N LEU A 71 -1.07 -8.77 0.42
CA LEU A 71 -0.35 -8.54 1.68
C LEU A 71 -0.82 -9.46 2.81
N GLN A 72 -2.11 -9.70 2.92
CA GLN A 72 -2.66 -10.63 3.91
C GLN A 72 -2.28 -12.09 3.62
N ALA A 73 -2.05 -12.44 2.35
CA ALA A 73 -1.60 -13.78 1.96
C ALA A 73 -0.08 -13.98 2.17
N ILE A 74 0.71 -12.91 2.12
CA ILE A 74 2.17 -12.95 2.30
C ILE A 74 2.56 -12.78 3.78
N CYS A 75 1.86 -11.91 4.51
CA CYS A 75 2.19 -11.53 5.88
C CYS A 75 1.20 -12.17 6.88
N ASP A 76 1.62 -13.26 7.50
CA ASP A 76 0.84 -13.95 8.53
C ASP A 76 0.47 -12.99 9.67
N GLY A 77 -0.83 -12.92 9.98
CA GLY A 77 -1.36 -12.10 11.08
C GLY A 77 -1.56 -10.62 10.77
N LEU A 78 -1.29 -10.17 9.54
CA LEU A 78 -1.57 -8.79 9.12
C LEU A 78 -3.08 -8.53 9.07
N SER A 79 -3.56 -7.54 9.82
CA SER A 79 -4.97 -7.18 9.78
C SER A 79 -5.36 -6.58 8.43
N ALA A 80 -6.62 -6.75 8.03
CA ALA A 80 -7.11 -6.15 6.79
C ALA A 80 -7.04 -4.60 6.82
N ALA A 81 -7.07 -3.98 8.00
CA ALA A 81 -6.91 -2.53 8.14
C ALA A 81 -5.45 -2.10 7.88
N ASP A 82 -4.50 -2.83 8.46
CA ASP A 82 -3.07 -2.56 8.29
C ASP A 82 -2.61 -2.83 6.85
N ALA A 83 -3.11 -3.89 6.22
CA ALA A 83 -2.84 -4.17 4.80
C ALA A 83 -3.27 -3.00 3.90
N ARG A 84 -4.46 -2.44 4.13
CA ARG A 84 -4.94 -1.27 3.39
C ARG A 84 -4.09 -0.04 3.68
N PHE A 85 -3.73 0.18 4.94
CA PHE A 85 -2.87 1.29 5.33
C PHE A 85 -1.52 1.25 4.61
N LEU A 86 -0.84 0.11 4.63
CA LEU A 86 0.44 -0.10 3.94
C LEU A 86 0.30 0.10 2.42
N MET A 87 -0.78 -0.40 1.83
CA MET A 87 -1.07 -0.22 0.41
C MET A 87 -1.22 1.27 0.05
N TYR A 88 -1.99 2.04 0.82
CA TYR A 88 -2.11 3.48 0.61
C TYR A 88 -0.79 4.22 0.80
N ALA A 89 -0.01 3.86 1.82
CA ALA A 89 1.32 4.46 2.04
C ALA A 89 2.25 4.20 0.84
N ALA A 90 2.28 2.96 0.35
CA ALA A 90 3.09 2.55 -0.78
C ALA A 90 2.69 3.25 -2.10
N ILE A 91 1.39 3.35 -2.37
CA ILE A 91 0.87 4.05 -3.55
C ILE A 91 1.21 5.54 -3.52
N ASN A 92 1.11 6.22 -2.36
CA ASN A 92 1.42 7.65 -2.29
C ASN A 92 2.93 7.95 -2.31
N LEU A 93 3.78 7.02 -1.87
CA LEU A 93 5.24 7.18 -1.90
C LEU A 93 5.79 7.46 -3.31
N VAL A 94 5.29 6.78 -4.33
CA VAL A 94 5.81 6.88 -5.71
C VAL A 94 5.61 8.29 -6.32
N PRO A 95 4.39 8.87 -6.36
CA PRO A 95 4.20 10.22 -6.86
C PRO A 95 4.93 11.27 -6.02
N ASP A 96 5.01 11.10 -4.69
CA ASP A 96 5.75 12.01 -3.81
C ASP A 96 7.25 12.06 -4.16
N LEU A 97 7.86 10.90 -4.40
CA LEU A 97 9.25 10.82 -4.88
C LEU A 97 9.41 11.43 -6.29
N GLY A 98 8.41 11.28 -7.15
CA GLY A 98 8.37 11.93 -8.46
C GLY A 98 8.34 13.46 -8.39
N VAL A 99 7.66 14.03 -7.39
CA VAL A 99 7.65 15.47 -7.12
C VAL A 99 8.99 15.91 -6.53
N LEU A 100 9.51 15.19 -5.54
CA LEU A 100 10.75 15.52 -4.84
C LEU A 100 11.99 15.49 -5.76
N LEU A 101 12.10 14.46 -6.60
CA LEU A 101 13.28 14.25 -7.47
C LEU A 101 13.14 14.94 -8.84
N GLY A 102 11.92 15.22 -9.28
CA GLY A 102 11.60 15.56 -10.67
C GLY A 102 11.52 14.32 -11.58
N THR A 103 10.73 14.38 -12.68
CA THR A 103 10.38 13.18 -13.47
C THR A 103 11.60 12.41 -13.96
N SER A 104 12.56 13.12 -14.56
CA SER A 104 13.71 12.49 -15.23
C SER A 104 14.59 11.74 -14.23
N ALA A 105 14.87 12.37 -13.08
CA ALA A 105 15.63 11.72 -12.01
C ALA A 105 14.84 10.58 -11.36
N ALA A 106 13.53 10.73 -11.14
CA ALA A 106 12.69 9.66 -10.60
C ALA A 106 12.66 8.44 -11.53
N GLN A 107 12.55 8.64 -12.85
CA GLN A 107 12.63 7.56 -13.84
C GLN A 107 14.00 6.87 -13.83
N GLN A 108 15.09 7.64 -13.68
CA GLN A 108 16.43 7.08 -13.53
C GLN A 108 16.60 6.25 -12.24
N GLN A 109 15.80 6.56 -11.22
CA GLN A 109 15.79 5.92 -9.91
C GLN A 109 14.65 4.90 -9.73
N ALA A 110 13.96 4.50 -10.81
CA ALA A 110 12.78 3.63 -10.75
C ALA A 110 13.01 2.35 -9.94
N GLU A 111 14.18 1.72 -10.08
CA GLU A 111 14.54 0.52 -9.31
C GLU A 111 14.63 0.80 -7.80
N ASN A 112 15.20 1.93 -7.39
CA ASN A 112 15.25 2.31 -5.98
C ASN A 112 13.85 2.64 -5.45
N ILE A 113 12.99 3.27 -6.25
CA ILE A 113 11.60 3.56 -5.89
C ILE A 113 10.79 2.26 -5.75
N HIS A 114 10.97 1.31 -6.67
CA HIS A 114 10.41 -0.03 -6.61
C HIS A 114 10.81 -0.75 -5.30
N ARG A 115 12.10 -0.71 -4.95
CA ARG A 115 12.60 -1.26 -3.67
C ARG A 115 11.99 -0.57 -2.44
N CYS A 116 11.86 0.76 -2.45
CA CYS A 116 11.22 1.50 -1.36
C CYS A 116 9.75 1.12 -1.19
N MET A 117 9.00 1.01 -2.29
CA MET A 117 7.60 0.61 -2.27
C MET A 117 7.43 -0.81 -1.70
N LEU A 118 8.27 -1.76 -2.12
CA LEU A 118 8.29 -3.11 -1.53
C LEU A 118 8.68 -3.11 -0.05
N ALA A 119 9.62 -2.25 0.36
CA ALA A 119 10.01 -2.16 1.77
C ALA A 119 8.87 -1.64 2.66
N VAL A 120 8.01 -0.75 2.16
CA VAL A 120 6.80 -0.31 2.86
C VAL A 120 5.81 -1.48 2.96
N LEU A 121 5.53 -2.14 1.84
CA LEU A 121 4.53 -3.21 1.73
C LEU A 121 4.90 -4.46 2.55
N LEU A 122 6.18 -4.83 2.55
CA LEU A 122 6.72 -6.00 3.25
C LEU A 122 7.40 -5.61 4.57
N SER A 123 7.14 -4.41 5.07
CA SER A 123 7.58 -4.01 6.40
C SER A 123 7.05 -5.04 7.40
N ARG A 124 7.95 -5.65 8.18
CA ARG A 124 7.61 -6.77 9.06
C ARG A 124 6.51 -6.36 10.04
N SER A 125 5.28 -6.73 9.70
CA SER A 125 4.06 -6.41 10.43
C SER A 125 3.86 -7.48 11.52
N GLY A 126 4.85 -7.54 12.42
CA GLY A 126 4.98 -8.63 13.38
C GLY A 126 5.85 -8.29 14.59
N GLN A 127 6.07 -7.00 14.91
CA GLN A 127 6.26 -6.68 16.33
C GLN A 127 4.89 -6.75 16.99
N ARG A 128 4.47 -7.97 17.27
CA ARG A 128 3.59 -8.24 18.39
C ARG A 128 4.36 -7.72 19.61
N VAL A 129 4.05 -6.48 20.01
CA VAL A 129 4.38 -6.02 21.35
C VAL A 129 3.51 -6.88 22.26
N ASP A 130 4.01 -8.05 22.65
CA ASP A 130 3.48 -8.75 23.81
C ASP A 130 3.78 -7.82 25.01
N HIS A 131 2.84 -6.91 25.30
CA HIS A 131 2.64 -6.41 26.65
C HIS A 131 1.87 -7.50 27.40
N ASP A 132 2.58 -8.55 27.76
CA ASP A 132 2.13 -9.50 28.77
C ASP A 132 3.32 -9.79 29.70
N GLU A 133 3.68 -8.76 30.48
CA GLU A 133 4.31 -8.94 31.79
C GLU A 133 3.28 -8.52 32.86
N ASP A 134 2.31 -9.40 33.07
CA ASP A 134 1.68 -9.60 34.37
C ASP A 134 2.77 -10.02 35.38
N ALA A 135 3.01 -9.21 36.43
CA ALA A 135 3.43 -9.67 37.76
C ALA A 135 3.57 -8.53 38.78
N GLN A 136 2.72 -8.58 39.81
CA GLN A 136 2.88 -7.98 41.16
C GLN A 136 2.81 -6.45 41.31
N CYS A 137 1.64 -5.95 41.71
CA CYS A 137 1.42 -5.52 43.10
C CYS A 137 -0.06 -5.14 43.30
N THR A 138 -0.89 -6.12 43.64
CA THR A 138 -2.10 -5.84 44.43
C THR A 138 -1.65 -5.60 45.87
N PRO A 139 -1.75 -4.38 46.44
CA PRO A 139 -1.57 -4.25 47.87
C PRO A 139 -2.78 -4.89 48.54
N THR A 140 -2.53 -6.01 49.22
CA THR A 140 -3.44 -6.59 50.21
C THR A 140 -3.73 -5.52 51.25
N ILE A 141 -4.99 -5.10 51.34
CA ILE A 141 -5.51 -4.30 52.44
C ILE A 141 -5.36 -5.16 53.71
N GLY A 142 -4.36 -4.84 54.53
CA GLY A 142 -4.18 -5.40 55.87
C GLY A 142 -4.81 -4.48 56.92
N SER A 143 -5.89 -4.95 57.54
CA SER A 143 -6.43 -4.42 58.80
C SER A 143 -5.59 -4.87 60.02
N ALA A 144 -5.78 -4.16 61.14
CA ALA A 144 -5.22 -4.32 62.50
C ALA A 144 -3.84 -3.65 62.69
N HIS A 145 -3.66 -2.68 63.59
CA HIS A 145 -4.10 -2.65 64.99
C HIS A 145 -4.18 -1.22 65.55
#